data_AF-R6YL85-F1
#
_entry.id   AF-R6YL85-F1
#
_cell.length_a   1.000
_cell.length_b   1.000
_cell.length_c   1.000
_cell.angle_alpha   90.00
_cell.angle_beta   90.00
_cell.angle_gamma   90.00
#
_symmetry.space_group_name_H-M   'P 1'
#
loop_
_entity.id
_entity.type
_entity.pdbx_description
1 polymer ?
#
loop_
_entity_poly.entity_id
_entity_poly.type
_entity_poly.pdbx_seq_one_letter_code
_entity_poly.pdbx_strand_id
1 'polypeptide(L)'
;MKYKSQGKQLTFEAFRSSLDNLPKSNRWIRMGDELPWDEIERYYNSRLNNRYMGAGNKPARMVVGALIVKHKMNLSDEETILAI
;
A
#
# COMPACT_ATOMS: atom_id res chain seq x y z
N MET A 1 -34.97 -4.04 0.04
CA MET A 1 -34.37 -3.65 1.34
C MET A 1 -33.74 -2.27 1.19
N LYS A 2 -33.99 -1.34 2.12
CA LYS A 2 -33.30 -0.04 2.13
C LYS A 2 -31.98 -0.20 2.87
N TYR A 3 -30.86 0.03 2.19
CA TYR A 3 -29.53 0.04 2.79
C TYR A 3 -29.47 1.15 3.85
N LYS A 4 -29.09 0.81 5.08
CA LYS A 4 -28.79 1.77 6.15
C LYS A 4 -27.30 1.67 6.44
N SER A 5 -26.58 2.77 6.24
CA SER A 5 -25.19 2.89 6.70
C SER A 5 -25.14 2.65 8.22
N GLN A 6 -24.31 1.71 8.65
CA GLN A 6 -24.15 1.37 10.07
C GLN A 6 -23.00 2.12 10.75
N GLY A 7 -22.26 2.96 10.02
CA GLY A 7 -21.13 3.73 10.55
C GLY A 7 -21.41 5.23 10.60
N LYS A 8 -20.87 5.91 11.63
CA LYS A 8 -20.67 7.36 11.57
C LYS A 8 -19.66 7.65 10.45
N GLN A 9 -20.00 8.56 9.54
CA GLN A 9 -19.08 9.02 8.52
C GLN A 9 -17.88 9.66 9.23
N LEU A 10 -16.69 9.09 9.01
CA LEU A 10 -15.44 9.63 9.53
C LEU A 10 -15.19 11.02 8.92
N THR A 11 -14.62 11.92 9.70
CA THR A 11 -14.20 13.23 9.20
C THR A 11 -13.04 13.06 8.23
N PHE A 12 -12.88 14.00 7.30
CA PHE A 12 -11.73 14.01 6.37
C PHE A 12 -10.39 14.02 7.14
N GLU A 13 -10.40 14.58 8.35
CA GLU A 13 -9.26 14.62 9.26
C GLU A 13 -8.97 13.28 9.93
N ALA A 14 -10.00 12.46 10.19
CA ALA A 14 -9.81 11.07 10.61
C ALA A 14 -9.27 10.18 9.48
N PHE A 15 -9.34 10.63 8.21
CA PHE A 15 -8.66 10.02 7.07
C PHE A 15 -7.21 10.49 6.91
N ARG A 16 -6.83 11.65 7.47
CA ARG A 16 -5.42 12.04 7.57
C ARG A 16 -4.76 11.10 8.56
N SER A 17 -4.10 10.11 7.99
CA SER A 17 -3.36 9.11 8.73
C SER A 17 -2.31 9.80 9.62
N SER A 18 -2.06 9.26 10.81
CA SER A 18 -0.92 9.68 11.66
C SER A 18 0.43 9.59 10.94
N LEU A 19 0.47 8.95 9.77
CA LEU A 19 1.61 8.84 8.87
C LEU A 19 1.94 10.14 8.10
N ASP A 20 1.00 11.10 8.01
CA ASP A 20 1.21 12.36 7.28
C ASP A 20 2.32 13.24 7.91
N ASN A 21 2.71 12.96 9.15
CA ASN A 21 3.70 13.74 9.92
C ASN A 21 4.96 12.95 10.31
N LEU A 22 5.25 11.83 9.65
CA LEU A 22 6.50 11.11 9.92
C LEU A 22 7.71 11.96 9.46
N PRO A 23 8.79 12.04 10.27
CA PRO A 23 9.95 12.85 9.91
C PRO A 23 10.64 12.27 8.68
N LYS A 24 11.23 13.13 7.84
CA LYS A 24 12.02 12.72 6.67
C LYS A 24 13.23 11.83 7.01
N SER A 25 13.66 11.81 8.27
CA SER A 25 14.69 10.88 8.78
C SER A 25 14.17 9.45 9.01
N ASN A 26 12.85 9.22 9.00
CA ASN A 26 12.26 7.90 9.16
C ASN A 26 12.80 6.95 8.08
N ARG A 27 13.25 5.77 8.52
CA ARG A 27 13.85 4.75 7.65
C ARG A 27 12.98 4.41 6.42
N TRP A 28 11.67 4.29 6.61
CA TRP A 28 10.73 3.92 5.55
C TRP A 28 10.44 5.07 4.60
N ILE A 29 10.39 6.31 5.11
CA ILE A 29 10.24 7.49 4.25
C ILE A 29 11.46 7.66 3.35
N ARG A 30 12.67 7.59 3.91
CA ARG A 30 13.90 7.69 3.11
C ARG A 30 13.96 6.64 2.00
N MET A 31 13.67 5.39 2.35
CA MET A 31 13.64 4.30 1.38
C MET A 31 12.55 4.52 0.31
N GLY A 32 11.37 4.99 0.71
CA GLY A 32 10.29 5.33 -0.21
C GLY A 32 10.67 6.46 -1.15
N ASP A 33 11.33 7.50 -0.67
CA ASP A 33 11.74 8.65 -1.46
C ASP A 33 12.86 8.29 -2.48
N GLU A 34 13.68 7.27 -2.20
CA GLU A 34 14.78 6.80 -3.07
C GLU A 34 14.33 5.85 -4.20
N LEU A 35 13.14 5.22 -4.09
CA LEU A 35 12.69 4.22 -5.05
C LEU A 35 12.08 4.86 -6.31
N PRO A 36 12.42 4.38 -7.53
CA PRO A 36 11.87 4.88 -8.79
C PRO A 36 10.45 4.32 -9.04
N TRP A 37 9.47 4.81 -8.29
CA TRP A 37 8.11 4.24 -8.26
C TRP A 37 7.43 4.18 -9.62
N ASP A 38 7.58 5.17 -10.47
CA ASP A 38 6.94 5.20 -11.79
C ASP A 38 7.45 4.06 -12.69
N GLU A 39 8.75 3.76 -12.60
CA GLU A 39 9.37 2.65 -13.31
C GLU A 39 8.92 1.30 -12.75
N ILE A 40 8.88 1.17 -11.42
CA ILE A 40 8.39 -0.03 -10.74
C ILE A 40 6.94 -0.30 -11.13
N GLU A 41 6.07 0.72 -11.11
CA GLU A 41 4.65 0.61 -11.48
C GLU A 41 4.51 0.21 -12.96
N ARG A 42 5.29 0.84 -13.85
CA ARG A 42 5.30 0.49 -15.28
C ARG A 42 5.67 -0.98 -15.51
N TYR A 43 6.77 -1.44 -14.91
CA TYR A 43 7.20 -2.83 -15.03
C TYR A 43 6.18 -3.79 -14.42
N TYR A 44 5.73 -3.55 -13.20
CA TYR A 44 4.72 -4.37 -12.53
C TYR A 44 3.47 -4.55 -13.41
N ASN A 45 2.89 -3.46 -13.91
CA ASN A 45 1.71 -3.52 -14.76
C ASN A 45 1.96 -4.22 -16.10
N SER A 46 3.13 -4.03 -16.71
CA SER A 46 3.47 -4.71 -17.99
C SER A 46 3.51 -6.24 -17.90
N ARG A 47 3.70 -6.79 -16.69
CA ARG A 47 3.77 -8.24 -16.45
C ARG A 47 2.41 -8.84 -16.11
N LEU A 48 1.38 -8.00 -16.01
CA LEU A 48 0.04 -8.41 -15.64
C LEU A 48 -0.87 -8.30 -16.85
N ASN A 49 -1.66 -9.35 -17.09
CA ASN A 49 -2.60 -9.40 -18.21
C ASN A 49 -3.92 -8.68 -17.92
N ASN A 50 -3.87 -7.58 -17.15
CA ASN A 50 -5.04 -6.90 -16.56
C ASN A 50 -6.04 -6.38 -17.61
N ARG A 51 -5.59 -6.17 -18.85
CA ARG A 51 -6.44 -5.75 -19.96
C ARG A 51 -7.38 -6.86 -20.44
N TYR A 52 -7.02 -8.11 -20.23
CA TYR A 52 -7.71 -9.25 -20.86
C TYR A 52 -8.32 -10.22 -19.85
N MET A 53 -7.84 -10.27 -18.60
CA MET A 53 -8.37 -11.19 -17.57
C MET A 53 -8.26 -10.65 -16.14
N GLY A 54 -9.20 -11.07 -15.29
CA GLY A 54 -9.12 -10.94 -13.83
C GLY A 54 -9.69 -9.65 -13.24
N ALA A 55 -9.68 -9.56 -11.91
CA ALA A 55 -9.91 -8.32 -11.19
C ALA A 55 -8.69 -7.40 -11.32
N GLY A 56 -8.91 -6.09 -11.26
CA GLY A 56 -7.81 -5.11 -11.31
C GLY A 56 -6.75 -5.39 -10.26
N ASN A 57 -5.49 -5.11 -10.61
CA ASN A 57 -4.36 -5.30 -9.72
C ASN A 57 -4.33 -4.27 -8.58
N LYS A 58 -3.65 -4.62 -7.50
CA LYS A 58 -3.30 -3.66 -6.46
C LYS A 58 -2.19 -2.74 -6.97
N PRO A 59 -2.10 -1.48 -6.51
CA PRO A 59 -1.00 -0.59 -6.88
C PRO A 59 0.35 -1.24 -6.57
N ALA A 60 1.35 -1.08 -7.46
CA ALA A 60 2.65 -1.71 -7.28
C ALA A 60 3.31 -1.25 -5.97
N ARG A 61 3.15 0.02 -5.60
CA ARG A 61 3.66 0.56 -4.33
C ARG A 61 3.14 -0.22 -3.10
N MET A 62 1.90 -0.69 -3.12
CA MET A 62 1.33 -1.49 -2.03
C MET A 62 1.99 -2.87 -1.97
N VAL A 63 2.06 -3.55 -3.12
CA VAL A 63 2.61 -4.91 -3.22
C VAL A 63 4.10 -4.92 -2.90
N VAL A 64 4.87 -4.03 -3.51
CA VAL A 64 6.31 -3.89 -3.27
C VAL A 64 6.58 -3.42 -1.84
N GLY A 65 5.77 -2.49 -1.32
CA GLY A 65 5.87 -2.06 0.08
C GLY A 65 5.69 -3.21 1.07
N ALA A 66 4.66 -4.05 0.88
CA ALA A 66 4.43 -5.23 1.70
C ALA A 66 5.60 -6.23 1.61
N LEU A 67 6.14 -6.48 0.41
CA LEU A 67 7.30 -7.35 0.21
C LEU A 67 8.56 -6.80 0.89
N ILE A 68 8.78 -5.49 0.84
CA ILE A 68 9.88 -4.82 1.53
C ILE A 68 9.75 -5.01 3.05
N VAL A 69 8.56 -4.76 3.61
CA VAL A 69 8.31 -4.93 5.05
C VAL A 69 8.53 -6.39 5.43
N LYS A 70 7.92 -7.34 4.72
CA LYS A 70 8.11 -8.79 4.92
C LYS A 70 9.59 -9.15 4.99
N HIS A 71 10.35 -8.74 3.98
CA HIS A 71 11.77 -9.09 3.88
C HIS A 71 12.63 -8.42 4.94
N LYS A 72 12.46 -7.11 5.17
CA LYS A 72 13.27 -6.35 6.13
C LYS A 72 12.97 -6.68 7.58
N MET A 73 11.74 -7.11 7.88
CA MET A 73 11.30 -7.49 9.22
C MET A 73 11.35 -9.01 9.43
N ASN A 74 11.71 -9.80 8.40
CA ASN A 74 11.75 -11.26 8.42
C ASN A 74 10.43 -11.90 8.89
N LEU A 75 9.32 -11.45 8.31
CA LEU A 75 7.97 -11.89 8.65
C LEU A 75 7.47 -12.99 7.70
N SER A 76 6.56 -13.83 8.19
CA SER A 76 5.69 -14.64 7.34
C SER A 76 4.68 -13.77 6.57
N ASP A 77 3.96 -14.37 5.63
CA ASP A 77 2.89 -13.65 4.91
C ASP A 77 1.78 -13.20 5.86
N GLU A 78 1.35 -14.05 6.79
CA GLU A 78 0.32 -13.72 7.77
C GLU A 78 0.76 -12.57 8.70
N GLU A 79 1.97 -12.65 9.25
CA GLU A 79 2.53 -11.59 10.10
C GLU A 79 2.71 -10.27 9.33
N THR A 80 3.04 -10.34 8.03
CA THR A 80 3.15 -9.14 7.19
C THR A 80 1.81 -8.46 7.04
N ILE A 81 0.73 -9.22 6.79
CA ILE A 81 -0.62 -8.67 6.67
C ILE A 81 -1.11 -8.09 7.99
N LEU A 82 -0.75 -8.68 9.13
CA LEU A 82 -1.08 -8.14 10.45
C LEU A 82 -0.31 -6.86 10.80
N ALA A 83 0.83 -6.62 10.16
CA ALA A 83 1.71 -5.48 10.43
C ALA A 83 1.44 -4.23 9.55
N ILE A 84 0.57 -4.33 8.54
CA ILE A 84 0.24 -3.25 7.59
C ILE A 84 -1.25 -2.90 7.61
#